data_AF-A0A6V8CTF2-F1
#
_entry.id   AF-A0A6V8CTF2-F1
#
_cell.length_a   1.000
_cell.length_b   1.000
_cell.length_c   1.000
_cell.angle_alpha   90.00
_cell.angle_beta   90.00
_cell.angle_gamma   90.00
#
_symmetry.space_group_name_H-M   'P 1'
#
loop_
_entity.id
_entity.type
_entity.pdbx_description
1 polymer ?
#
loop_
_entity_poly.entity_id
_entity_poly.type
_entity_poly.pdbx_seq_one_letter_code
_entity_poly.pdbx_strand_id
1 'polypeptide(L)'
;RKSEFESTLIRQGATIGANATILCGIEIGAFAMVGAGSVVTRTVHPHALMAGNPARQIGWVGQSGETLDSDLVCPRTGEKYIIENGILCREEVDE
;
A
#
# COMPACT_ATOMS: atom_id res chain seq x y z
N ARG A 1 -11.57 -26.49 -12.62
CA ARG A 1 -12.29 -25.20 -12.39
C ARG A 1 -11.87 -24.50 -11.11
N LYS A 2 -11.99 -25.04 -9.89
CA LYS A 2 -11.45 -24.35 -8.69
C LYS A 2 -9.92 -24.17 -8.70
N SER A 3 -9.20 -25.06 -9.38
CA SER A 3 -7.74 -25.00 -9.58
C SER A 3 -7.27 -23.95 -10.59
N GLU A 4 -8.18 -23.21 -11.23
CA GLU A 4 -7.87 -22.20 -12.25
C GLU A 4 -7.96 -20.76 -11.70
N PHE A 5 -8.42 -20.58 -10.45
CA PHE A 5 -8.49 -19.26 -9.84
C PHE A 5 -7.21 -18.95 -9.09
N GLU A 6 -6.52 -17.90 -9.53
CA GLU A 6 -5.39 -17.36 -8.78
C GLU A 6 -5.89 -16.58 -7.57
N SER A 7 -5.23 -16.76 -6.43
CA SER A 7 -5.57 -16.04 -5.21
C SER A 7 -5.13 -14.58 -5.31
N THR A 8 -5.96 -13.68 -4.79
CA THR A 8 -5.61 -12.28 -4.59
C THR A 8 -5.45 -12.07 -3.09
N LEU A 9 -4.23 -11.86 -2.63
CA LEU A 9 -3.95 -11.74 -1.19
C LEU A 9 -3.98 -10.28 -0.77
N ILE A 10 -4.87 -9.94 0.16
CA ILE A 10 -4.95 -8.63 0.78
C ILE A 10 -4.42 -8.74 2.21
N ARG A 11 -3.31 -8.07 2.51
CA ARG A 11 -2.70 -8.08 3.85
C ARG A 11 -3.45 -7.16 4.81
N GLN A 12 -3.16 -7.32 6.10
CA GLN A 12 -3.77 -6.55 7.18
C GLN A 12 -3.60 -5.03 6.97
N GLY A 13 -4.65 -4.27 7.25
CA GLY A 13 -4.65 -2.81 7.18
C GLY A 13 -4.67 -2.22 5.76
N ALA A 14 -4.57 -3.05 4.72
CA ALA A 14 -4.68 -2.56 3.35
C ALA A 14 -6.07 -1.97 3.09
N THR A 15 -6.10 -0.83 2.40
CA THR A 15 -7.33 -0.11 2.07
C THR A 15 -7.56 -0.16 0.56
N ILE A 16 -8.73 -0.64 0.15
CA ILE A 16 -9.15 -0.69 -1.25
C ILE A 16 -10.18 0.41 -1.49
N GLY A 17 -9.80 1.42 -2.26
CA GLY A 17 -10.66 2.56 -2.60
C GLY A 17 -11.87 2.13 -3.41
N ALA A 18 -12.92 2.95 -3.33
CA ALA A 18 -14.17 2.70 -4.04
C ALA A 18 -13.95 2.46 -5.54
N ASN A 19 -14.59 1.42 -6.09
CA ASN A 19 -14.49 1.05 -7.50
C ASN A 19 -13.06 0.76 -8.00
N ALA A 20 -12.12 0.43 -7.11
CA ALA A 20 -10.82 -0.08 -7.53
C ALA A 20 -10.96 -1.52 -8.07
N THR A 21 -10.16 -1.84 -9.08
CA THR A 21 -10.09 -3.17 -9.70
C THR A 21 -8.71 -3.77 -9.45
N ILE A 22 -8.66 -5.02 -8.98
CA ILE A 22 -7.41 -5.72 -8.64
C ILE A 22 -7.32 -6.98 -9.50
N LEU A 23 -6.22 -7.12 -10.25
CA LEU A 23 -5.95 -8.34 -11.02
C LEU A 23 -5.69 -9.53 -10.10
N CYS A 24 -6.11 -10.73 -10.49
CA CYS A 24 -5.85 -11.96 -9.73
C CYS A 24 -4.35 -12.30 -9.70
N GLY A 25 -3.94 -13.12 -8.72
CA GLY A 25 -2.57 -13.62 -8.61
C GLY A 25 -1.56 -12.68 -7.97
N ILE A 26 -2.01 -11.54 -7.44
CA ILE A 26 -1.14 -10.53 -6.84
C ILE A 26 -1.42 -10.32 -5.35
N GLU A 27 -0.45 -9.72 -4.68
CA GLU A 27 -0.55 -9.36 -3.27
C GLU A 27 -0.67 -7.84 -3.10
N ILE A 28 -1.54 -7.41 -2.18
CA ILE A 28 -1.60 -6.04 -1.68
C ILE A 28 -0.98 -6.04 -0.28
N GLY A 29 0.18 -5.40 -0.14
CA GLY A 29 0.96 -5.35 1.09
C GLY A 29 0.24 -4.69 2.26
N ALA A 30 0.74 -4.94 3.48
CA ALA A 30 0.11 -4.44 4.70
C ALA A 30 0.04 -2.90 4.71
N PHE A 31 -1.09 -2.35 5.15
CA PHE A 31 -1.34 -0.90 5.18
C PHE A 31 -1.21 -0.17 3.84
N ALA A 32 -1.08 -0.88 2.71
CA ALA A 32 -1.10 -0.24 1.39
C ALA A 32 -2.46 0.39 1.11
N MET A 33 -2.48 1.49 0.36
CA MET A 33 -3.71 2.20 0.01
C MET A 33 -3.87 2.26 -1.51
N VAL A 34 -4.94 1.64 -2.01
CA VAL A 34 -5.35 1.73 -3.41
C VAL A 34 -6.38 2.83 -3.55
N GLY A 35 -6.09 3.87 -4.32
CA GLY A 35 -7.01 4.97 -4.58
C GLY A 35 -8.26 4.52 -5.34
N ALA A 36 -9.35 5.27 -5.19
CA ALA A 36 -10.61 5.00 -5.87
C ALA A 36 -10.45 4.94 -7.39
N GLY A 37 -11.17 4.01 -8.04
CA GLY A 37 -11.12 3.82 -9.50
C GLY A 37 -9.80 3.29 -10.06
N SER A 38 -8.83 2.91 -9.22
CA SER A 38 -7.53 2.43 -9.68
C SER A 38 -7.58 1.01 -10.22
N VAL A 39 -6.73 0.69 -11.20
CA VAL A 39 -6.61 -0.66 -11.76
C VAL A 39 -5.24 -1.23 -11.43
N VAL A 40 -5.17 -2.11 -10.43
CA VAL A 40 -3.93 -2.69 -9.92
C VAL A 40 -3.58 -3.94 -10.71
N THR A 41 -2.45 -3.87 -11.42
CA THR A 41 -1.98 -4.94 -12.33
C THR A 41 -0.72 -5.65 -11.83
N ARG A 42 -0.20 -5.30 -10.64
CA ARG A 42 1.02 -5.86 -10.06
C ARG A 42 0.98 -5.80 -8.54
N THR A 43 1.73 -6.69 -7.88
CA THR A 43 1.89 -6.69 -6.42
C THR A 43 2.28 -5.32 -5.90
N VAL A 44 1.68 -4.95 -4.76
CA VAL A 44 1.83 -3.64 -4.12
C VAL A 44 2.60 -3.79 -2.82
N HIS A 45 3.65 -2.99 -2.64
CA HIS A 45 4.44 -2.98 -1.41
C HIS A 45 3.62 -2.51 -0.20
N PRO A 46 3.97 -2.94 1.03
CA PRO A 46 3.37 -2.40 2.24
C PRO A 46 3.43 -0.87 2.25
N HIS A 47 2.40 -0.21 2.80
CA HIS A 47 2.31 1.25 2.90
C HIS A 47 2.28 2.03 1.56
N ALA A 48 2.34 1.38 0.40
CA ALA A 48 2.35 2.10 -0.87
C ALA A 48 0.99 2.76 -1.16
N LEU A 49 1.02 4.03 -1.59
CA LEU A 49 -0.13 4.74 -2.10
C LEU A 49 -0.21 4.56 -3.62
N MET A 50 -1.23 3.85 -4.10
CA MET A 50 -1.41 3.48 -5.50
C MET A 50 -2.57 4.26 -6.12
N ALA A 51 -2.39 4.81 -7.32
CA ALA A 51 -3.47 5.50 -8.04
C ALA A 51 -3.38 5.30 -9.57
N GLY A 52 -4.53 5.38 -10.24
CA GLY A 52 -4.65 5.45 -11.70
C GLY A 52 -4.95 4.13 -12.40
N ASN A 53 -5.02 4.17 -13.74
CA ASN A 53 -5.26 3.02 -14.60
C ASN A 53 -4.27 3.01 -15.78
N PRO A 54 -3.24 2.15 -15.78
CA PRO A 54 -2.90 1.19 -14.72
C PRO A 54 -2.35 1.90 -13.48
N ALA A 55 -2.57 1.33 -12.30
CA ALA A 55 -2.16 1.92 -11.04
C ALA A 55 -0.63 2.05 -10.95
N ARG A 56 -0.16 3.19 -10.45
CA ARG A 56 1.24 3.48 -10.16
C ARG A 56 1.35 3.98 -8.74
N GLN A 57 2.51 3.75 -8.13
CA GLN A 57 2.79 4.30 -6.82
C GLN A 57 3.01 5.80 -6.96
N ILE A 58 2.28 6.58 -6.17
CA ILE A 58 2.37 8.05 -6.12
C ILE A 58 2.90 8.56 -4.78
N GLY A 59 3.09 7.68 -3.80
CA GLY A 59 3.61 8.04 -2.49
C GLY A 59 3.55 6.87 -1.51
N TRP A 60 3.56 7.23 -0.22
CA TRP A 60 3.48 6.32 0.92
C TRP A 60 2.41 6.80 1.90
N VAL A 61 1.76 5.87 2.59
CA VAL A 61 0.83 6.15 3.69
C VAL A 61 1.33 5.54 5.00
N GLY A 62 1.15 6.25 6.11
CA GLY A 62 1.38 5.68 7.44
C GLY A 62 0.31 4.65 7.81
N GLN A 63 0.49 3.96 8.95
CA GLN A 63 -0.54 3.03 9.47
C GLN A 63 -1.90 3.71 9.74
N SER A 64 -1.88 5.04 9.96
CA SER A 64 -3.07 5.87 10.15
C SER A 64 -3.90 6.11 8.89
N GLY A 65 -3.38 5.74 7.72
CA GLY A 65 -3.98 6.02 6.41
C GLY A 65 -3.69 7.41 5.85
N GLU A 66 -2.93 8.25 6.56
CA GLU A 66 -2.49 9.55 6.06
C GLU A 66 -1.28 9.41 5.15
N THR A 67 -1.19 10.28 4.14
CA THR A 67 -0.02 10.35 3.26
C THR A 67 1.16 10.90 4.05
N LEU A 68 2.32 10.24 3.93
CA LEU A 68 3.55 10.69 4.55
C LEU A 68 4.09 11.94 3.83
N ASP A 69 4.72 12.82 4.59
CA ASP A 69 5.39 14.00 4.05
C ASP A 69 6.75 13.65 3.41
N SER A 70 7.50 14.67 3.00
CA SER A 70 8.84 14.51 2.40
C SER A 70 9.86 13.89 3.37
N ASP A 71 9.62 14.05 4.68
CA ASP A 71 10.50 13.54 5.74
C ASP A 71 10.04 12.16 6.23
N LEU A 72 9.07 11.55 5.54
CA LEU A 72 8.47 10.25 5.85
C LEU A 72 7.87 10.17 7.26
N VAL A 73 7.32 11.29 7.73
CA VAL A 73 6.65 11.40 9.02
C VAL A 73 5.14 11.37 8.81
N CYS A 74 4.46 10.61 9.65
CA CYS A 74 3.00 10.58 9.65
C CYS A 74 2.48 11.88 10.31
N PRO A 75 1.68 12.70 9.60
CA PRO A 75 1.20 13.98 10.14
C PRO A 75 0.21 13.82 11.30
N ARG A 76 -0.38 12.62 11.45
CA ARG A 76 -1.37 12.33 12.49
C ARG A 76 -0.77 11.70 13.75
N THR A 77 0.16 10.76 13.59
CA THR A 77 0.71 9.98 14.72
C THR A 77 2.12 10.44 15.12
N GLY A 78 2.83 11.16 14.25
CA GLY A 78 4.22 11.53 14.45
C GLY A 78 5.21 10.36 14.26
N GLU A 79 4.72 9.18 13.88
CA GLU A 79 5.57 8.03 13.58
C GLU A 79 6.48 8.33 12.39
N LYS A 80 7.73 7.93 12.51
CA LYS A 80 8.74 8.06 11.46
C LYS A 80 8.93 6.75 10.71
N TYR A 81 9.20 6.90 9.43
CA TYR A 81 9.45 5.79 8.53
C TYR A 81 10.73 6.04 7.74
N ILE A 82 11.38 4.96 7.33
CA ILE A 82 12.58 4.98 6.50
C ILE A 82 12.33 4.13 5.25
N ILE A 83 12.98 4.48 4.13
CA ILE A 83 12.93 3.65 2.92
C ILE A 83 14.21 2.85 2.83
N GLU A 84 14.08 1.53 2.92
CA GLU A 84 15.17 0.58 2.72
C GLU A 84 14.88 -0.28 1.49
N ASN A 85 15.80 -0.32 0.52
CA ASN A 85 15.63 -1.09 -0.73
C ASN A 85 14.32 -0.79 -1.48
N GLY A 86 13.81 0.44 -1.37
CA GLY A 86 12.56 0.87 -2.01
C GLY A 86 11.29 0.43 -1.28
N ILE A 87 11.40 -0.12 -0.06
CA ILE A 87 10.29 -0.52 0.80
C ILE A 87 10.28 0.41 2.01
N LEU A 88 9.07 0.83 2.42
CA LEU A 88 8.89 1.63 3.62
C LEU A 88 8.91 0.74 4.87
N CYS A 89 9.84 1.02 5.78
CA CYS A 89 9.96 0.41 7.10
C CYS A 89 9.65 1.46 8.17
N ARG A 90 9.05 1.05 9.28
CA ARG A 90 8.89 1.95 10.43
C ARG A 90 10.24 2.09 11.13
N GLU A 91 10.61 3.31 11.52
CA GLU A 91 11.77 3.53 12.36
C GLU A 91 11.41 3.02 13.77
N GLU A 92 12.00 1.89 14.18
CA GLU A 92 11.88 1.43 15.57
C GLU A 92 12.75 2.35 16.42
N VAL A 93 12.11 3.15 17.26
CA VAL A 93 12.79 3.89 18.31
C VAL A 93 13.11 2.87 19.40
N ASP A 94 14.35 2.36 19.38
CA ASP A 94 14.91 1.64 20.52
C ASP A 94 14.90 2.59 21.73
N GLU A 95 14.03 2.32 22.71
CA GLU A 95 14.10 2.92 24.06
C GLU A 95 15.25 2.33 24.88
#